data_AF-A0A357NF64-F1
#
_entry.id   AF-A0A357NF64-F1
#
_cell.length_a   1.000
_cell.length_b   1.000
_cell.length_c   1.000
_cell.angle_alpha   90.00
_cell.angle_beta   90.00
_cell.angle_gamma   90.00
#
_symmetry.space_group_name_H-M   'P 1'
#
loop_
_entity.id
_entity.type
_entity.pdbx_description
1 polymer ?
#
loop_
_entity_poly.entity_id
_entity_poly.type
_entity_poly.pdbx_seq_one_letter_code
_entity_poly.pdbx_strand_id
1 'polypeptide(L)' 'MAAFIGQKELALGDRKNMIFMGSSVSRGRATAVIVSTGMHTEMGKIAALIERQEADTTPLQRRLE' A
#
# COMPACT_ATOMS: atom_id res chain seq x y z
N MET A 1 -10.10 22.79 10.23
CA MET A 1 -8.78 22.23 9.84
C MET A 1 -8.84 20.72 10.01
N ALA A 2 -8.56 19.94 8.97
CA ALA A 2 -8.55 18.47 9.10
C ALA A 2 -7.30 18.04 9.88
N ALA A 3 -7.50 17.31 10.98
CA ALA A 3 -6.40 16.82 11.80
C ALA A 3 -5.57 15.76 11.05
N PHE A 4 -4.25 15.81 11.20
CA PHE A 4 -3.34 14.78 10.70
C PHE A 4 -3.53 13.51 11.53
N ILE A 5 -4.02 12.44 10.91
CA ILE A 5 -4.21 11.14 11.57
C ILE A 5 -2.98 10.29 11.28
N GLY A 6 -2.15 10.05 12.30
CA GLY A 6 -0.94 9.24 12.21
C GLY A 6 -1.22 7.77 11.86
N GLN A 7 -0.22 7.10 11.28
CA GLN A 7 -0.32 5.81 10.56
C GLN A 7 -0.89 4.61 11.36
N LYS A 8 -1.18 4.73 12.66
CA LYS A 8 -1.47 3.59 13.56
C LYS A 8 -2.90 3.52 14.13
N GLU A 9 -3.74 4.53 13.93
CA GLU A 9 -5.05 4.56 14.64
C GLU A 9 -6.26 4.13 13.80
N LEU A 10 -6.19 4.17 12.47
CA LEU A 10 -7.34 3.86 11.61
C LEU A 10 -6.99 2.87 10.50
N ALA A 11 -7.94 1.97 10.21
CA ALA A 11 -7.90 1.11 9.04
C ALA A 11 -7.81 1.96 7.77
N LEU A 12 -7.23 1.41 6.69
CA LEU A 12 -6.99 2.18 5.45
C LEU A 12 -8.26 2.82 4.89
N GLY A 13 -9.39 2.12 4.93
CA GLY A 13 -10.68 2.62 4.46
C GLY A 13 -11.25 3.79 5.28
N ASP A 14 -10.84 3.93 6.54
CA ASP A 14 -11.33 5.00 7.43
C ASP A 14 -10.53 6.30 7.28
N ARG A 15 -9.39 6.27 6.56
CA ARG A 15 -8.52 7.43 6.31
C ARG A 15 -9.06 8.31 5.18
N LYS A 16 -10.24 8.91 5.40
CA LYS A 16 -11.00 9.67 4.38
C LYS A 16 -10.30 10.93 3.85
N ASN A 17 -9.29 11.45 4.55
CA ASN A 17 -8.51 12.63 4.18
C ASN A 17 -7.16 12.29 3.54
N MET A 18 -6.94 11.03 3.14
CA MET A 18 -5.70 10.55 2.53
C MET A 18 -5.91 10.22 1.06
N ILE A 19 -4.85 10.41 0.26
CA ILE A 19 -4.79 10.00 -1.14
C ILE A 19 -3.73 8.91 -1.24
N PHE A 20 -4.06 7.81 -1.92
CA PHE A 20 -3.17 6.66 -2.05
C PHE A 20 -2.57 6.58 -3.45
N MET A 21 -1.31 6.16 -3.51
CA MET A 21 -0.59 5.95 -4.77
C MET A 21 -1.36 4.98 -5.68
N GLY A 22 -1.42 5.30 -6.98
CA GLY A 22 -2.09 4.50 -8.00
C GLY A 22 -3.62 4.64 -8.06
N SER A 23 -4.22 5.44 -7.19
CA SER A 23 -5.62 5.86 -7.33
C SER A 23 -5.76 7.04 -8.30
N SER A 24 -6.93 7.17 -8.94
CA SER A 24 -7.27 8.29 -9.82
C SER A 24 -8.37 9.16 -9.21
N VAL A 25 -8.33 10.47 -9.51
CA VAL A 25 -9.38 11.41 -9.09
C VAL A 25 -10.51 11.35 -10.11
N SER A 26 -11.66 10.79 -9.72
CA SER A 26 -12.83 10.69 -10.60
C SER A 26 -13.56 12.02 -10.79
N ARG A 27 -13.51 12.92 -9.79
CA ARG A 27 -14.15 14.24 -9.84
C ARG A 27 -13.45 15.22 -8.89
N GLY A 28 -13.39 16.49 -9.31
CA GLY A 28 -12.93 17.60 -8.49
C GLY A 28 -11.45 17.92 -8.65
N ARG A 29 -10.97 18.86 -7.84
CA ARG A 29 -9.57 19.29 -7.79
C ARG A 29 -9.20 19.52 -6.34
N ALA A 30 -7.99 19.13 -5.96
CA ALA A 30 -7.49 19.26 -4.60
C ALA A 30 -6.01 19.67 -4.59
N THR A 31 -5.59 20.27 -3.48
CA THR A 31 -4.19 20.46 -3.13
C THR A 31 -3.92 19.62 -1.90
N ALA A 32 -2.82 18.86 -1.91
CA ALA A 32 -2.50 17.93 -0.84
C ALA A 32 -1.01 18.00 -0.51
N VAL A 33 -0.66 17.58 0.70
CA VAL A 33 0.73 17.43 1.15
C VAL A 33 1.14 15.97 0.94
N ILE A 34 2.33 15.76 0.39
CA ILE A 34 2.89 14.41 0.25
C ILE A 34 3.39 13.94 1.62
N VAL A 35 2.88 12.78 2.07
CA VAL A 35 3.19 12.20 3.38
C VAL A 35 4.04 10.92 3.29
N SER A 36 4.04 10.25 2.13
CA SER A 36 4.85 9.06 1.84
C SER A 36 5.18 8.98 0.35
N THR A 37 6.32 8.39 0.01
CA THR A 37 6.77 8.17 -1.37
C THR A 37 7.43 6.79 -1.53
N GLY A 38 7.47 6.28 -2.77
CA GLY A 38 8.12 5.01 -3.11
C GLY A 38 7.61 3.83 -2.27
N MET A 39 8.56 3.06 -1.72
CA MET A 39 8.28 1.86 -0.91
C MET A 39 7.58 2.14 0.43
N HIS A 40 7.54 3.41 0.86
CA HIS A 40 6.85 3.81 2.08
C HIS A 40 5.34 4.06 1.87
N THR A 41 4.86 4.02 0.62
CA THR A 41 3.43 4.07 0.30
C THR A 41 2.77 2.72 0.55
N GLU A 42 1.44 2.69 0.67
CA GLU A 42 0.71 1.41 0.82
C GLU A 42 0.89 0.50 -0.40
N MET A 43 0.97 1.07 -1.60
CA MET A 43 1.28 0.32 -2.83
C MET A 43 2.71 -0.25 -2.79
N GLY A 44 3.67 0.52 -2.30
CA GLY A 44 5.05 0.06 -2.08
C GLY A 44 5.14 -1.09 -1.07
N LYS A 45 4.34 -1.04 -0.01
CA LYS A 45 4.23 -2.15 0.96
C LYS A 45 3.67 -3.42 0.31
N ILE A 46 2.65 -3.29 -0.57
CA ILE A 46 2.11 -4.43 -1.33
C ILE A 46 3.18 -5.01 -2.26
N ALA A 47 3.91 -4.16 -2.99
CA ALA A 47 5.00 -4.61 -3.86
C ALA A 47 6.06 -5.39 -3.08
N ALA A 48 6.48 -4.89 -1.91
CA ALA A 48 7.41 -5.60 -1.04
C ALA A 48 6.87 -6.94 -0.53
N LEU A 49 5.56 -7.05 -0.26
CA LEU A 49 4.95 -8.33 0.14
C LEU A 49 4.98 -9.35 -1.01
N ILE A 50 4.76 -8.91 -2.24
CA ILE A 50 4.85 -9.76 -3.43
C ILE A 50 6.29 -10.23 -3.65
N GLU A 51 7.28 -9.33 -3.56
CA GLU A 51 8.70 -9.67 -3.74
C GLU A 51 9.23 -10.62 -2.66
N ARG A 52 8.74 -10.49 -1.42
CA ARG A 52 9.14 -11.36 -0.30
C ARG A 52 8.52 -12.74 -0.35
N GLN A 53 7.53 -12.97 -1.22
CA GLN A 53 6.97 -14.29 -1.39
C GLN A 53 7.95 -15.11 -2.23
N GLU A 54 8.89 -15.77 -1.55
CA GLU A 54 9.77 -16.76 -2.18
C GLU A 54 8.91 -17.81 -2.87
N ALA A 55 9.33 -18.22 -4.07
CA ALA A 55 8.72 -19.32 -4.78
C ALA A 55 8.96 -20.60 -3.98
N ASP A 56 8.03 -20.92 -3.08
CA ASP A 56 8.06 -22.17 -2.34
C ASP A 56 8.10 -23.32 -3.34
N THR A 57 9.11 -24.19 -3.22
CA THR A 57 9.25 -25.39 -4.03
C THR A 57 7.94 -26.16 -3.98
N THR A 58 7.33 -26.36 -5.14
CA THR A 58 6.03 -27.02 -5.20
C THR A 58 6.14 -28.42 -4.58
N PRO A 59 5.09 -28.95 -3.92
CA PRO A 59 5.14 -30.28 -3.32
C PRO A 59 5.53 -31.40 -4.30
N LEU A 60 5.34 -31.17 -5.62
CA LEU A 60 5.77 -32.09 -6.67
C LEU A 60 7.29 -32.03 -6.92
N GLN A 61 7.88 -30.82 -6.95
CA GLN A 61 9.34 -30.66 -7.10
C GLN A 61 10.12 -31.30 -5.95
N ARG A 62 9.65 -31.19 -4.70
CA ARG A 62 10.29 -31.83 -3.54
C ARG A 62 10.29 -33.37 -3.59
N ARG A 63 9.46 -33.99 -4.44
CA ARG A 63 9.36 -35.45 -4.58
C ARG A 63 10.20 -36.01 -5.74
N LEU A 64 10.75 -35.15 -6.60
CA LEU A 64 11.54 -35.54 -7.77
C LEU A 64 13.06 -35.41 -7.56
N GLU A 65 13.48 -34.84 -6.43
CA GLU A 65 14.84 -34.94 -5.87
C GLU A 65 14.98 -36.18 -4.99
#